data_AF-A0A645F934-F1
#
_entry.id   AF-A0A645F934-F1
#
_cell.length_a   1.000
_cell.length_b   1.000
_cell.length_c   1.000
_cell.angle_alpha   90.00
_cell.angle_beta   90.00
_cell.angle_gamma   90.00
#
_symmetry.space_group_name_H-M   'P 1'
#
loop_
_entity.id
_entity.type
_entity.pdbx_description
1 polymer ?
#
loop_
_entity_poly.entity_id
_entity_poly.type
_entity_poly.pdbx_seq_one_letter_code
_entity_poly.pdbx_strand_id
1 'polypeptide(L)'
;MVIITDGEDHEGDATGAAAEAANVGVMVNVLGIGSPDGSPVPALEYGSNFMTDNEGNVVVSRLNEQMGMDIAQNGKGFYVRADNSNTAIRALETQLDELETGKSTSLSYSEYDEKFPFLAWVMLFILLIEILVYDKKNRLFRNVRLFK
;
A
#
# COMPACT_ATOMS: atom_id res chain seq x y z
N MET A 1 5.89 -5.12 2.30
CA MET A 1 6.60 -6.35 1.88
C MET A 1 5.81 -7.55 2.38
N VAL A 2 5.70 -8.62 1.59
CA VAL A 2 5.06 -9.88 2.02
C VAL A 2 6.09 -10.98 1.90
N ILE A 3 6.34 -11.70 2.99
CA ILE A 3 7.23 -12.86 3.08
C ILE A 3 6.35 -14.10 3.08
N ILE A 4 6.70 -15.11 2.28
CA ILE A 4 6.03 -16.41 2.28
C ILE A 4 7.06 -17.45 2.69
N THR A 5 6.81 -18.15 3.80
CA THR A 5 7.79 -19.08 4.41
C THR A 5 7.09 -20.15 5.25
N ASP A 6 7.71 -21.31 5.39
CA ASP A 6 7.38 -22.32 6.42
C ASP A 6 7.99 -21.99 7.79
N GLY A 7 8.71 -20.87 7.90
CA GLY A 7 9.35 -20.43 9.14
C GLY A 7 10.47 -21.36 9.60
N GLU A 8 10.90 -22.32 8.77
CA GLU A 8 11.89 -23.30 9.19
C GLU A 8 13.26 -22.62 9.38
N ASP A 9 13.91 -23.00 10.49
CA ASP A 9 15.00 -22.25 11.10
C ASP A 9 16.10 -21.92 10.08
N HIS A 10 16.28 -20.63 9.78
CA HIS A 10 17.39 -20.13 8.98
C HIS A 10 18.40 -19.50 9.94
N GLU A 11 19.69 -19.84 9.80
CA GLU A 11 20.81 -19.34 10.62
C GLU A 11 21.01 -17.80 10.58
N GLY A 12 20.09 -17.03 10.02
CA GLY A 12 20.13 -15.56 9.95
C GLY A 12 19.18 -14.88 10.94
N ASP A 13 19.55 -13.66 11.37
CA ASP A 13 18.71 -12.77 12.19
C ASP A 13 17.55 -12.16 11.38
N ALA A 14 16.58 -13.01 11.00
CA ALA A 14 15.43 -12.61 10.21
C ALA A 14 14.54 -11.59 10.93
N THR A 15 14.49 -11.63 12.26
CA THR A 15 13.75 -10.68 13.10
C THR A 15 14.45 -9.32 13.12
N GLY A 16 15.79 -9.27 13.24
CA GLY A 16 16.57 -8.04 13.13
C GLY A 16 16.44 -7.37 11.76
N ALA A 17 16.49 -8.15 10.68
CA ALA A 17 16.28 -7.64 9.32
C ALA A 17 14.86 -7.06 9.13
N ALA A 18 13.84 -7.69 9.72
CA ALA A 18 12.47 -7.17 9.69
C ALA A 18 12.34 -5.86 10.48
N ALA A 19 13.01 -5.75 11.63
CA ALA A 19 13.04 -4.52 12.41
C ALA A 19 13.72 -3.37 11.64
N GLU A 20 14.82 -3.64 10.93
CA GLU A 20 15.49 -2.65 10.10
C GLU A 20 14.58 -2.17 8.95
N ALA A 21 13.91 -3.10 8.26
CA ALA A 21 12.93 -2.76 7.23
C ALA A 21 11.80 -1.86 7.78
N ALA A 22 11.29 -2.17 8.98
CA ALA A 22 10.27 -1.37 9.64
C ALA A 22 10.77 0.04 10.02
N ASN A 23 12.05 0.19 10.38
CA ASN A 23 12.66 1.50 10.68
C ASN A 23 12.76 2.40 9.43
N VAL A 24 12.91 1.81 8.24
CA VAL A 24 12.92 2.54 6.97
C VAL A 24 11.49 2.77 6.43
N GLY A 25 10.45 2.39 7.19
CA GLY A 25 9.05 2.61 6.84
C GLY A 25 8.44 1.51 5.95
N VAL A 26 9.12 0.37 5.81
CA VAL A 26 8.61 -0.79 5.07
C VAL A 26 7.94 -1.77 6.04
N MET A 27 6.62 -1.91 5.96
CA MET A 27 5.89 -2.93 6.73
C MET A 27 6.18 -4.33 6.18
N VAL A 28 6.46 -5.29 7.09
CA VAL A 28 6.76 -6.68 6.75
C VAL A 28 5.64 -7.60 7.24
N ASN A 29 4.85 -8.12 6.30
CA ASN A 29 3.82 -9.11 6.57
C ASN A 29 4.37 -10.52 6.27
N VAL A 30 3.98 -11.51 7.04
CA VAL A 30 4.47 -12.89 6.91
C VAL A 30 3.30 -13.85 6.69
N LEU A 31 3.39 -14.66 5.64
CA LEU A 31 2.46 -15.72 5.29
C LEU A 31 3.14 -17.08 5.55
N GLY A 32 2.72 -17.74 6.62
CA GLY A 32 3.17 -19.08 7.00
C GLY A 32 2.53 -20.15 6.13
N ILE A 33 3.30 -20.94 5.37
CA ILE A 33 2.78 -22.10 4.61
C ILE A 33 3.20 -23.39 5.28
N GLY A 34 2.24 -24.25 5.59
CA GLY A 34 2.51 -25.59 6.11
C GLY A 34 1.62 -25.96 7.29
N SER A 35 1.88 -27.13 7.86
CA SER A 35 1.22 -27.60 9.08
C SER A 35 2.20 -27.55 10.25
N PRO A 36 1.80 -27.08 11.44
CA PRO A 36 2.62 -27.18 12.65
C PRO A 36 2.84 -28.64 13.08
N ASP A 37 1.94 -29.56 12.72
CA ASP A 37 2.09 -31.00 13.01
C ASP A 37 3.25 -31.65 12.22
N GLY A 38 3.65 -30.99 11.12
CA GLY A 38 4.71 -31.43 10.24
C GLY A 38 4.26 -32.45 9.21
N SER A 39 4.87 -32.38 8.03
CA SER A 39 4.61 -33.29 6.92
C SER A 39 5.91 -33.80 6.32
N PRO A 40 5.97 -35.08 5.92
CA PRO A 40 7.15 -35.61 5.24
C PRO A 40 7.29 -34.97 3.86
N VAL A 41 8.51 -34.59 3.50
CA VAL A 41 8.78 -33.93 2.22
C VAL A 41 8.86 -35.00 1.11
N PRO A 42 8.10 -34.90 0.01
CA PRO A 42 8.15 -35.87 -1.07
C PRO A 42 9.48 -35.79 -1.83
N ALA A 43 10.05 -36.94 -2.20
CA ALA A 43 11.24 -36.98 -3.05
C ALA A 43 10.91 -36.57 -4.49
N LEU A 44 11.88 -35.98 -5.19
CA LEU A 44 11.76 -35.55 -6.60
C LEU A 44 11.60 -36.71 -7.59
N GLU A 45 11.93 -37.95 -7.18
CA GLU A 45 11.71 -39.13 -8.01
C GLU A 45 10.22 -39.53 -8.04
N TYR A 46 9.72 -39.89 -9.23
CA TYR A 46 8.37 -40.40 -9.42
C TYR A 46 8.13 -41.67 -8.57
N GLY A 47 7.48 -41.50 -7.43
CA GLY A 47 7.12 -42.59 -6.53
C GLY A 47 6.68 -42.11 -5.15
N SER A 48 6.14 -43.01 -4.32
CA SER A 48 5.74 -42.75 -2.93
C SER A 48 6.93 -42.71 -1.96
N ASN A 49 8.06 -42.15 -2.38
CA ASN A 49 9.26 -42.02 -1.56
C ASN A 49 9.35 -40.62 -0.95
N PHE A 50 9.82 -40.55 0.28
CA PHE A 50 10.03 -39.30 1.01
C PHE A 50 11.51 -38.94 1.05
N MET A 51 11.80 -37.65 1.13
CA MET A 51 13.17 -37.17 1.35
C MET A 51 13.72 -37.76 2.64
N THR A 52 14.96 -38.20 2.56
CA THR A 52 15.65 -38.91 3.63
C THR A 52 16.94 -38.17 3.97
N ASP A 53 17.28 -38.07 5.25
CA ASP A 53 18.53 -37.49 5.71
C ASP A 53 19.73 -38.41 5.43
N ASN A 54 20.94 -37.97 5.79
CA ASN A 54 22.17 -38.75 5.63
C ASN A 54 22.21 -40.03 6.49
N GLU A 55 21.29 -40.17 7.46
CA GLU A 55 21.18 -41.32 8.37
C GLU A 55 20.07 -42.30 7.94
N GLY A 56 19.29 -41.97 6.90
CA GLY A 56 18.21 -42.82 6.40
C GLY A 56 16.84 -42.56 7.05
N ASN A 57 16.67 -41.46 7.80
CA ASN A 57 15.39 -41.08 8.39
C ASN A 57 14.59 -40.13 7.49
N VAL A 58 13.27 -40.26 7.50
CA VAL A 58 12.38 -39.37 6.74
C VAL A 58 12.42 -37.95 7.29
N VAL A 59 12.70 -36.98 6.43
CA VAL A 59 12.70 -35.55 6.77
C VAL A 59 11.26 -35.08 6.91
N VAL A 60 10.90 -34.57 8.08
CA VAL A 60 9.59 -33.99 8.39
C VAL A 60 9.77 -32.49 8.60
N SER A 61 9.32 -31.70 7.63
CA SER A 61 9.31 -30.23 7.73
C SER A 61 8.09 -29.78 8.53
N ARG A 62 8.30 -28.81 9.43
CA ARG A 62 7.27 -28.25 10.33
C ARG A 62 7.18 -26.75 10.16
N LEU A 63 5.95 -26.25 10.08
CA LEU A 63 5.72 -24.81 10.10
C LEU A 63 6.07 -24.25 11.48
N ASN A 64 7.02 -23.32 11.54
CA ASN A 64 7.33 -22.59 12.76
C ASN A 64 6.55 -21.27 12.80
N GLU A 65 5.35 -21.32 13.36
CA GLU A 65 4.48 -20.13 13.45
C GLU A 65 5.07 -19.06 14.37
N GLN A 66 5.79 -19.47 15.42
CA GLN A 66 6.38 -18.54 16.39
C GLN A 66 7.40 -17.63 15.70
N MET A 67 8.29 -18.21 14.89
CA MET A 67 9.27 -17.44 14.11
C MET A 67 8.58 -16.46 13.16
N GLY A 68 7.55 -16.91 12.44
CA GLY A 68 6.79 -16.05 11.52
C GLY A 68 6.08 -14.88 12.22
N MET A 69 5.52 -15.14 13.41
CA MET A 69 4.91 -14.10 14.25
C MET A 69 5.95 -13.08 14.74
N ASP A 70 7.12 -13.53 15.18
CA ASP A 70 8.17 -12.65 15.68
C ASP A 70 8.71 -11.73 14.57
N ILE A 71 8.90 -12.26 13.35
CA ILE A 71 9.30 -11.47 12.18
C ILE A 71 8.24 -10.41 11.84
N ALA A 72 6.96 -10.80 11.80
CA ALA A 72 5.87 -9.86 11.50
C ALA A 72 5.74 -8.76 12.56
N GLN A 73 5.87 -9.10 13.85
CA GLN A 73 5.80 -8.14 14.95
C GLN A 73 6.95 -7.12 14.89
N ASN A 74 8.19 -7.59 14.69
CA ASN A 74 9.35 -6.71 14.54
C ASN A 74 9.24 -5.85 13.26
N GLY A 75 8.63 -6.41 12.22
CA GLY A 75 8.33 -5.77 10.95
C GLY A 75 7.14 -4.80 10.94
N LYS A 76 6.44 -4.62 12.07
CA LYS A 76 5.17 -3.87 12.20
C LYS A 76 4.10 -4.29 11.17
N GLY A 77 4.10 -5.56 10.78
CA GLY A 77 3.07 -6.15 9.93
C GLY A 77 2.31 -7.25 10.67
N PHE A 78 1.63 -8.09 9.89
CA PHE A 78 0.80 -9.17 10.43
C PHE A 78 1.29 -10.53 9.94
N TYR A 79 1.11 -11.54 10.80
CA TYR A 79 1.31 -12.93 10.45
C TYR A 79 -0.03 -13.58 10.11
N VAL A 80 -0.05 -14.32 9.01
CA VAL A 80 -1.21 -15.10 8.58
C VAL A 80 -0.71 -16.50 8.23
N ARG A 81 -1.39 -17.55 8.68
CA ARG A 81 -1.13 -18.91 8.20
C ARG A 81 -1.98 -19.16 6.96
N ALA A 82 -1.34 -19.56 5.86
CA ALA A 82 -2.02 -20.09 4.70
C ALA A 82 -2.55 -21.49 5.02
N ASP A 83 -3.80 -21.56 5.47
CA ASP A 83 -4.54 -22.81 5.44
C ASP A 83 -5.19 -23.02 4.07
N ASN A 84 -5.71 -24.21 3.79
CA ASN A 84 -6.47 -24.50 2.57
C ASN A 84 -7.77 -23.67 2.44
N SER A 85 -8.02 -22.73 3.34
CA SER A 85 -9.16 -21.83 3.26
C SER A 85 -8.74 -20.53 2.59
N ASN A 86 -9.60 -20.01 1.71
CA ASN A 86 -9.40 -18.71 1.07
C ASN A 86 -9.33 -17.54 2.06
N THR A 87 -9.38 -17.75 3.38
CA THR A 87 -9.40 -16.67 4.38
C THR A 87 -8.07 -15.93 4.45
N ALA A 88 -6.95 -16.65 4.39
CA ALA A 88 -5.61 -16.04 4.42
C ALA A 88 -5.37 -15.13 3.21
N ILE A 89 -5.76 -15.60 2.01
CA ILE A 89 -5.67 -14.83 0.78
C ILE A 89 -6.62 -13.64 0.80
N ARG A 90 -7.87 -13.81 1.25
CA ARG A 90 -8.84 -12.71 1.37
C ARG A 90 -8.42 -11.63 2.38
N ALA A 91 -7.77 -12.01 3.48
CA ALA A 91 -7.25 -11.05 4.46
C ALA A 91 -6.10 -10.22 3.89
N LEU A 92 -5.22 -10.84 3.09
CA LEU A 92 -4.18 -10.13 2.34
C LEU A 92 -4.77 -9.22 1.27
N GLU A 93 -5.73 -9.70 0.47
CA GLU A 93 -6.44 -8.89 -0.54
C GLU A 93 -7.11 -7.66 0.09
N THR A 94 -7.81 -7.83 1.21
CA THR A 94 -8.47 -6.72 1.91
C THR A 94 -7.46 -5.64 2.37
N GLN A 95 -6.29 -6.06 2.87
CA GLN A 95 -5.25 -5.11 3.26
C GLN A 95 -4.58 -4.43 2.06
N LEU A 96 -4.37 -5.15 0.95
CA LEU A 96 -3.86 -4.53 -0.27
C LEU A 96 -4.85 -3.48 -0.79
N ASP A 97 -6.16 -3.80 -0.80
CA ASP A 97 -7.21 -2.87 -1.20
C ASP A 97 -7.28 -1.63 -0.29
N GLU A 98 -7.14 -1.79 1.03
CA GLU A 98 -7.07 -0.64 1.96
C GLU A 98 -5.83 0.24 1.73
N LEU A 99 -4.67 -0.37 1.46
CA LEU A 99 -3.44 0.37 1.17
C LEU A 99 -3.50 1.06 -0.19
N GLU A 100 -4.10 0.42 -1.20
CA GLU A 100 -4.33 1.00 -2.53
C GLU A 100 -5.34 2.15 -2.46
N THR A 101 -6.45 1.96 -1.73
CA THR A 101 -7.46 2.98 -1.50
C THR A 101 -6.91 4.15 -0.67
N GLY A 102 -6.07 3.87 0.33
CA GLY A 102 -5.36 4.89 1.11
C GLY A 102 -4.39 5.71 0.26
N LYS A 103 -3.67 5.06 -0.68
CA LYS A 103 -2.84 5.75 -1.67
C LYS A 103 -3.67 6.61 -2.63
N SER A 104 -4.80 6.09 -3.11
CA SER A 104 -5.72 6.82 -4.00
C SER A 104 -6.34 8.03 -3.29
N THR A 105 -6.69 7.90 -2.01
CA THR A 105 -7.19 9.00 -1.17
C THR A 105 -6.09 10.04 -0.89
N SER A 106 -4.84 9.62 -0.70
CA SER A 106 -3.70 10.53 -0.47
C SER A 106 -3.29 11.32 -1.73
N LEU A 107 -3.58 10.80 -2.93
CA LEU A 107 -3.40 11.54 -4.19
C LEU A 107 -4.56 12.50 -4.48
N SER A 108 -5.67 12.43 -3.75
CA SER A 108 -6.86 13.25 -4.00
C SER A 108 -7.17 14.28 -2.90
N TYR A 109 -6.22 14.54 -1.99
CA TYR A 109 -6.35 15.59 -0.97
C TYR A 109 -5.07 16.44 -0.82
N SER A 110 -4.38 16.67 -1.93
CA SER A 110 -3.96 18.04 -2.19
C SER A 110 -5.03 18.63 -3.08
N GLU A 111 -6.19 18.95 -2.50
CA GLU A 111 -7.08 19.94 -3.08
C GLU A 111 -6.23 21.21 -3.14
N TYR A 112 -5.52 21.36 -4.25
CA TYR A 112 -4.81 22.57 -4.59
C TYR A 112 -5.91 23.61 -4.47
N ASP A 113 -5.78 24.48 -3.48
CA ASP A 113 -6.69 25.59 -3.25
C ASP A 113 -6.49 26.50 -4.47
N GLU A 114 -7.10 26.11 -5.59
CA GLU A 114 -6.90 26.69 -6.89
C GLU A 114 -7.36 28.12 -6.70
N LYS A 115 -6.42 29.06 -6.64
CA LYS A 115 -6.73 30.49 -6.68
C LYS A 115 -7.16 30.93 -8.09
N PHE A 116 -7.20 29.98 -9.03
CA PHE A 116 -7.57 30.15 -10.42
C PHE A 116 -9.05 30.56 -10.61
N PRO A 117 -10.05 29.97 -9.93
CA PRO A 117 -11.44 30.40 -10.03
C PRO A 117 -11.63 31.84 -9.54
N PHE A 118 -10.92 32.26 -8.49
CA PHE A 118 -10.96 33.66 -8.04
C PHE A 118 -10.45 34.62 -9.12
N LEU A 119 -9.31 34.31 -9.75
CA LEU A 119 -8.77 35.12 -10.84
C LEU A 119 -9.69 35.12 -12.08
N ALA A 120 -10.32 33.98 -12.39
CA ALA A 120 -11.31 33.87 -13.46
C ALA A 120 -12.55 34.73 -13.21
N TRP A 121 -13.07 34.76 -11.96
CA TRP A 121 -14.17 35.64 -11.58
C TRP A 121 -13.80 37.13 -11.68
N VAL A 122 -12.57 37.51 -11.30
CA VAL A 122 -12.09 38.89 -11.46
C VAL A 122 -12.02 39.29 -12.93
N MET A 123 -11.46 38.43 -13.81
CA MET A 123 -11.44 38.70 -15.25
C MET A 123 -12.85 38.80 -15.84
N LEU A 124 -13.75 37.89 -15.47
CA LEU A 124 -15.14 37.91 -15.92
C LEU A 124 -15.83 39.22 -15.52
N PHE A 125 -15.59 39.69 -14.29
CA PHE A 125 -16.16 40.94 -13.81
C PHE A 125 -15.64 42.17 -14.58
N ILE A 126 -14.34 42.21 -14.88
CA ILE A 126 -13.74 43.28 -15.71
C ILE A 126 -14.35 43.27 -17.11
N LEU A 127 -14.54 42.10 -17.71
CA LEU A 127 -15.16 41.95 -19.04
C LEU A 127 -16.62 42.43 -19.04
N LEU A 128 -17.38 42.12 -17.99
CA LEU A 128 -18.74 42.65 -17.82
C LEU A 128 -18.76 44.18 -17.69
N ILE A 129 -17.82 44.77 -16.96
CA ILE A 129 -17.68 46.23 -16.88
C ILE A 129 -17.35 46.81 -18.25
N GLU A 130 -16.43 46.19 -18.99
CA GLU A 130 -16.07 46.64 -20.34
C GLU A 130 -17.29 46.64 -21.26
N ILE A 131 -18.10 45.57 -21.27
CA ILE A 131 -19.34 45.51 -22.04
C ILE A 131 -20.30 46.63 -21.61
N LEU A 132 -20.48 46.86 -20.30
CA LEU A 132 -21.38 47.89 -19.78
C LEU A 132 -20.90 49.32 -20.11
N VAL A 133 -19.59 49.54 -20.15
CA VAL A 133 -18.96 50.82 -20.53
C VAL A 133 -18.96 51.01 -22.05
N TYR A 134 -18.76 49.95 -22.83
CA TYR A 134 -18.76 49.97 -24.29
C TYR A 134 -20.17 50.19 -24.85
N ASP A 135 -21.18 49.53 -24.26
CA ASP A 135 -22.59 49.73 -24.59
C ASP A 135 -23.10 51.10 -24.11
N LYS A 136 -22.42 51.70 -23.10
CA LYS A 136 -22.51 53.13 -22.76
C LYS A 136 -21.41 53.96 -23.42
N LYS A 137 -21.23 53.81 -24.72
CA LYS A 137 -20.79 54.94 -25.55
C LYS A 137 -21.87 56.04 -25.47
N ASN A 138 -21.72 56.86 -24.42
CA ASN A 138 -22.21 58.23 -24.23
C ASN A 138 -23.40 58.49 -23.28
N ARG A 139 -23.15 58.47 -21.95
CA ARG A 139 -23.94 59.30 -21.00
C ARG A 139 -23.18 59.87 -19.78
N LEU A 140 -22.15 59.18 -19.28
CA LEU A 140 -21.40 59.63 -18.09
C LEU A 140 -20.39 60.76 -18.39
N PHE A 141 -19.88 60.87 -19.62
CA PHE A 141 -18.97 61.94 -20.03
C PHE A 141 -19.66 63.16 -20.69
N ARG A 142 -20.99 63.27 -20.63
CA ARG A 142 -21.71 64.40 -21.27
C ARG A 142 -21.50 65.75 -20.56
N ASN A 143 -21.10 65.74 -19.29
CA ASN A 143 -20.97 66.95 -18.46
C ASN A 143 -19.55 67.26 -17.96
N VAL A 144 -18.52 66.53 -18.40
CA VAL A 144 -17.13 66.84 -18.01
C VAL A 144 -16.53 67.77 -19.07
N ARG A 145 -16.58 69.09 -18.81
CA ARG A 145 -15.83 70.09 -19.58
C ARG A 145 -14.37 70.04 -19.17
N LEU A 146 -13.52 69.49 -20.03
CA LEU A 146 -12.09 69.30 -19.75
C LEU A 146 -11.17 70.31 -20.45
N PHE A 147 -11.68 71.37 -21.09
CA PHE A 147 -10.84 72.47 -21.57
C PHE A 147 -11.55 73.84 -21.45
N LYS A 148 -10.79 74.83 -20.99
CA LYS A 148 -10.96 76.27 -21.27
C LYS A 148 -9.88 76.65 -22.30
#